data_AF-A0A4C1YI43-F1
#
_entry.id   AF-A0A4C1YI43-F1
#
_cell.length_a   1.000
_cell.length_b   1.000
_cell.length_c   1.000
_cell.angle_alpha   90.00
_cell.angle_beta   90.00
_cell.angle_gamma   90.00
#
_symmetry.space_group_name_H-M   'P 1'
#
loop_
_entity.id
_entity.type
_entity.pdbx_description
1 polymer ?
#
loop_
_entity_poly.entity_id
_entity_poly.type
_entity_poly.pdbx_seq_one_letter_code
_entity_poly.pdbx_strand_id
1 'polypeptide(L)'
;MEATGCRLAMTGHSTIVIVSVYLPSPKPLLRSDLRALLGLGDAVILFGDFNCKNPRWGCAVMDENGEKLDRFQDRLEFEVVAPSTATYFPHNDTYRTSTLDIALTKGVDLNLNSIEPLHRFSSDHRPVLLKMGPPDGGRPVSTVKITDWKRVSTAFEKIDTPPLNSILDDISTIEQIDHAIGALTSHVRTVVEKCERELFAARAHILLLRIDPEREREISLLSGLAKLFEKVLKTRLSNHLSGKGLIIDEQFGFRPAHSCPQQVLRLVEYVMEGFKTKQKTVCVFFDVAKAFDRVWHAGLVYKLYSLEVPDRLIFIIQNFLSNRYFTFRHERTHSTRRLIRAGVPQGSALSPLLYSAYTNDIPRPTSGVQLALFADDTALFLRSRTRRSILRHLPKAINELGQWFRKWRIEVNPDKSAAIQFKYSKNRS
;
A
#
# COMPACT_ATOMS: atom_id res chain seq x y z
N MET A 1 -24.51 9.10 -13.55
CA MET A 1 -24.27 8.08 -12.51
C MET A 1 -22.79 8.02 -12.17
N GLU A 2 -22.39 7.67 -10.95
CA GLU A 2 -20.99 7.36 -10.62
C GLU A 2 -20.79 5.84 -10.67
N ALA A 3 -19.71 5.40 -11.31
CA ALA A 3 -19.50 3.98 -11.56
C ALA A 3 -18.00 3.66 -11.50
N THR A 4 -17.65 2.63 -10.72
CA THR A 4 -16.30 2.06 -10.70
C THR A 4 -16.41 0.58 -10.95
N GLY A 5 -15.84 0.11 -12.05
CA GLY A 5 -15.94 -1.29 -12.46
C GLY A 5 -14.60 -2.00 -12.47
N CYS A 6 -14.67 -3.31 -12.26
CA CYS A 6 -13.60 -4.24 -12.55
C CYS A 6 -14.12 -5.32 -13.51
N ARG A 7 -13.21 -5.85 -14.33
CA ARG A 7 -13.51 -7.02 -15.16
C ARG A 7 -12.90 -8.24 -14.50
N LEU A 8 -13.71 -9.26 -14.31
CA LEU A 8 -13.32 -10.54 -13.74
C LEU A 8 -13.30 -11.58 -14.84
N ALA A 9 -12.09 -11.89 -15.30
CA ALA A 9 -11.86 -13.03 -16.17
C ALA A 9 -11.75 -14.29 -15.29
N MET A 10 -12.76 -15.15 -15.35
CA MET A 10 -12.78 -16.42 -14.63
C MET A 10 -12.40 -17.54 -15.58
N THR A 11 -11.50 -18.44 -15.16
CA THR A 11 -11.06 -19.54 -16.00
C THR A 11 -12.23 -20.48 -16.31
N GLY A 12 -12.52 -20.71 -17.59
CA GLY A 12 -13.62 -21.57 -18.03
C GLY A 12 -15.00 -20.89 -18.14
N HIS A 13 -15.09 -19.58 -17.91
CA HIS A 13 -16.33 -18.81 -18.04
C HIS A 13 -16.13 -17.54 -18.87
N SER A 14 -17.22 -16.97 -19.39
CA SER A 14 -17.22 -15.63 -20.01
C SER A 14 -16.79 -14.56 -19.00
N THR A 15 -16.17 -13.49 -19.47
CA THR A 15 -15.71 -12.40 -18.60
C THR A 15 -16.90 -11.68 -17.99
N ILE A 16 -16.94 -11.59 -16.66
CA ILE A 16 -17.99 -10.87 -15.94
C ILE A 16 -17.48 -9.48 -15.61
N VAL A 17 -18.25 -8.45 -15.97
CA VAL A 17 -17.98 -7.07 -15.59
C VAL A 17 -18.76 -6.77 -14.32
N ILE A 18 -18.08 -6.47 -13.22
CA ILE A 18 -18.74 -6.01 -12.00
C ILE A 18 -18.52 -4.52 -11.86
N VAL A 19 -19.60 -3.77 -11.72
CA VAL A 19 -19.57 -2.31 -11.62
C VAL A 19 -20.24 -1.90 -10.32
N SER A 20 -19.46 -1.30 -9.42
CA SER A 20 -20.02 -0.58 -8.28
C SER A 20 -20.65 0.72 -8.78
N VAL A 21 -21.94 0.91 -8.49
CA VAL A 21 -22.72 2.06 -8.95
C VAL A 21 -23.21 2.87 -7.77
N TYR A 22 -23.10 4.19 -7.89
CA TYR A 22 -23.78 5.14 -7.05
C TYR A 22 -24.56 6.14 -7.92
N LEU A 23 -25.87 6.22 -7.72
CA LEU A 23 -26.71 7.27 -8.30
C LEU A 23 -27.10 8.26 -7.19
N PRO A 24 -26.46 9.44 -7.11
CA PRO A 24 -26.81 10.43 -6.11
C PRO A 24 -28.26 10.89 -6.27
N SER A 25 -29.02 10.99 -5.18
CA SER A 25 -30.32 11.67 -5.19
C SER A 25 -30.12 13.20 -5.18
N PRO A 26 -30.84 14.01 -6.00
CA PRO A 26 -32.00 13.68 -6.84
C PRO A 26 -31.66 13.49 -8.33
N LYS A 27 -30.47 12.96 -8.68
CA LYS A 27 -30.04 12.85 -10.08
C LYS A 27 -30.96 11.88 -10.86
N PRO A 28 -31.39 12.24 -12.09
CA PRO A 28 -32.26 11.36 -12.88
C PRO A 28 -31.48 10.14 -13.39
N LEU A 29 -32.14 8.98 -13.39
CA LEU A 29 -31.66 7.76 -14.02
C LEU A 29 -31.79 7.89 -15.54
N LEU A 30 -30.66 7.86 -16.24
CA LEU A 30 -30.62 7.96 -17.70
C LEU A 30 -30.50 6.58 -18.36
N ARG A 31 -31.30 6.35 -19.40
CA ARG A 31 -31.21 5.13 -20.22
C ARG A 31 -29.84 4.98 -20.87
N SER A 32 -29.22 6.08 -21.28
CA SER A 32 -27.88 6.09 -21.87
C SER A 32 -26.82 5.57 -20.91
N ASP A 33 -26.90 5.93 -19.63
CA ASP A 33 -25.95 5.50 -18.58
C ASP A 33 -26.05 3.98 -18.38
N LEU A 34 -27.27 3.46 -18.19
CA LEU A 34 -27.47 2.02 -18.04
C LEU A 34 -27.08 1.24 -19.29
N ARG A 35 -27.39 1.77 -20.48
CA ARG A 35 -26.99 1.14 -21.75
C ARG A 35 -25.48 1.09 -21.91
N ALA A 36 -24.78 2.15 -21.51
CA ALA A 36 -23.31 2.19 -21.57
C ALA A 36 -22.70 1.20 -20.57
N LEU A 37 -23.22 1.14 -19.34
CA LEU A 37 -22.71 0.25 -18.29
C LEU A 37 -23.03 -1.23 -18.55
N LEU A 38 -24.26 -1.55 -18.95
CA LEU A 38 -24.67 -2.91 -19.35
C LEU A 38 -24.08 -3.33 -20.70
N GLY A 39 -23.52 -2.38 -21.46
CA GLY A 39 -22.80 -2.63 -22.70
C GLY A 39 -21.29 -2.83 -22.51
N LEU A 40 -20.79 -2.85 -21.27
CA LEU A 40 -19.37 -3.03 -20.97
C LEU A 40 -18.86 -4.46 -21.22
N GLY A 41 -19.76 -5.43 -21.38
CA GLY A 41 -19.47 -6.81 -21.69
C GLY A 41 -20.74 -7.63 -21.90
N ASP A 42 -20.57 -8.91 -22.24
CA ASP A 42 -21.71 -9.83 -22.48
C ASP A 42 -22.35 -10.29 -21.16
N ALA A 43 -21.56 -10.38 -20.09
CA ALA A 43 -22.00 -10.66 -18.72
C ALA A 43 -21.66 -9.46 -17.80
N VAL A 44 -22.68 -8.79 -17.26
CA VAL A 44 -22.51 -7.57 -16.45
C VAL A 44 -23.34 -7.65 -15.17
N ILE A 45 -22.72 -7.28 -14.05
CA ILE A 45 -23.35 -7.06 -12.75
C ILE A 45 -23.11 -5.60 -12.37
N LEU A 46 -24.17 -4.80 -12.33
CA LEU A 46 -24.14 -3.49 -11.69
C LEU A 46 -24.61 -3.66 -10.25
N PHE A 47 -23.92 -3.10 -9.27
CA PHE A 47 -24.28 -3.28 -7.86
C PHE A 47 -23.97 -2.03 -7.06
N GLY A 48 -24.90 -1.60 -6.21
CA GLY A 48 -24.70 -0.48 -5.30
C GLY A 48 -25.96 0.33 -5.11
N ASP A 49 -25.81 1.56 -4.64
CA ASP A 49 -26.93 2.43 -4.29
C ASP A 49 -27.46 3.17 -5.53
N PHE A 50 -28.59 2.69 -6.03
CA PHE A 50 -29.27 3.29 -7.17
C PHE A 50 -30.23 4.42 -6.76
N ASN A 51 -30.52 4.62 -5.47
CA ASN A 51 -31.54 5.55 -4.99
C ASN A 51 -32.88 5.43 -5.76
N CYS A 52 -33.24 4.22 -6.21
CA CYS A 52 -34.46 3.93 -6.96
C CYS A 52 -35.46 3.20 -6.07
N LYS A 53 -36.66 3.75 -5.90
CA LYS A 53 -37.69 3.14 -5.04
C LYS A 53 -38.75 2.47 -5.90
N ASN A 54 -38.97 1.17 -5.68
CA ASN A 54 -40.05 0.42 -6.31
C ASN A 54 -40.54 -0.71 -5.37
N PRO A 55 -41.85 -0.92 -5.25
CA PRO A 55 -42.42 -2.03 -4.47
C PRO A 55 -41.91 -3.42 -4.86
N ARG A 56 -41.54 -3.65 -6.12
CA ARG A 56 -41.06 -4.95 -6.63
C ARG A 56 -39.76 -5.43 -5.96
N TRP A 57 -38.95 -4.51 -5.43
CA TRP A 57 -37.73 -4.83 -4.68
C TRP A 57 -37.79 -4.40 -3.20
N GLY A 58 -39.00 -4.26 -2.65
CA GLY A 58 -39.20 -4.09 -1.21
C GLY A 58 -39.24 -2.64 -0.71
N CYS A 59 -39.39 -1.65 -1.58
CA CYS A 59 -39.66 -0.27 -1.16
C CYS A 59 -41.15 -0.02 -0.91
N ALA A 60 -41.47 0.84 0.05
CA ALA A 60 -42.87 1.16 0.38
C ALA A 60 -43.58 2.06 -0.64
N VAL A 61 -42.82 2.73 -1.52
CA VAL A 61 -43.32 3.70 -2.52
C VAL A 61 -42.57 3.52 -3.84
N MET A 62 -43.18 3.95 -4.93
CA MET A 62 -42.55 4.08 -6.23
C MET A 62 -42.06 5.52 -6.43
N ASP A 63 -40.83 5.71 -6.92
CA ASP A 63 -40.35 7.00 -7.42
C ASP A 63 -40.07 6.97 -8.94
N GLU A 64 -39.85 8.15 -9.53
CA GLU A 64 -39.67 8.29 -10.99
C GLU A 64 -38.46 7.48 -11.51
N ASN A 65 -37.40 7.37 -10.71
CA ASN A 65 -36.21 6.59 -11.07
C ASN A 65 -36.48 5.08 -10.98
N GLY A 66 -37.21 4.61 -9.96
CA GLY A 66 -37.64 3.22 -9.82
C GLY A 66 -38.62 2.78 -10.90
N GLU A 67 -39.51 3.66 -11.34
CA GLU A 67 -40.39 3.41 -12.48
C GLU A 67 -39.59 3.32 -13.79
N LYS A 68 -38.64 4.23 -14.02
CA LYS A 68 -37.75 4.19 -15.19
C LYS A 68 -36.92 2.92 -15.22
N LEU A 69 -36.34 2.51 -14.08
CA LEU A 69 -35.53 1.31 -13.98
C LEU A 69 -36.33 0.05 -14.32
N ASP A 70 -37.54 -0.08 -13.79
CA ASP A 70 -38.46 -1.20 -14.06
C ASP A 70 -38.84 -1.27 -15.55
N ARG A 71 -39.17 -0.14 -16.18
CA ARG A 71 -39.43 -0.09 -17.64
C ARG A 71 -38.20 -0.42 -18.50
N PHE A 72 -36.99 -0.22 -17.99
CA PHE A 72 -35.77 -0.51 -18.74
C PHE A 72 -35.35 -1.97 -18.65
N GLN A 73 -35.87 -2.72 -17.67
CA GLN A 73 -35.55 -4.12 -17.45
C GLN A 73 -35.76 -4.97 -18.71
N ASP A 74 -36.97 -4.92 -19.29
CA ASP A 74 -37.30 -5.66 -20.52
C ASP A 74 -36.59 -5.10 -21.76
N ARG A 75 -36.29 -3.79 -21.78
CA ARG A 75 -35.73 -3.10 -22.96
C ARG A 75 -34.22 -3.21 -23.10
N LEU A 76 -33.53 -3.49 -22.00
CA LEU A 76 -32.06 -3.61 -21.94
C LEU A 76 -31.61 -5.02 -21.54
N GLU A 77 -32.57 -5.92 -21.29
CA GLU A 77 -32.39 -7.36 -21.03
C GLU A 77 -31.51 -7.60 -19.80
N PHE A 78 -31.85 -6.97 -18.68
CA PHE A 78 -31.22 -7.23 -17.38
C PHE A 78 -32.27 -7.65 -16.36
N GLU A 79 -31.86 -8.25 -15.26
CA GLU A 79 -32.71 -8.59 -14.12
C GLU A 79 -32.34 -7.74 -12.91
N VAL A 80 -33.32 -7.38 -12.09
CA VAL A 80 -33.10 -6.72 -10.80
C VAL A 80 -33.06 -7.78 -9.71
N VAL A 81 -31.93 -7.87 -9.00
CA VAL A 81 -31.77 -8.71 -7.82
C VAL A 81 -31.73 -7.80 -6.59
N ALA A 82 -32.63 -8.07 -5.65
CA ALA A 82 -32.79 -7.27 -4.45
C ALA A 82 -32.52 -8.08 -3.17
N PRO A 83 -32.03 -7.43 -2.10
CA PRO A 83 -31.94 -8.07 -0.80
C PRO A 83 -33.31 -8.38 -0.21
N SER A 84 -33.36 -9.40 0.65
CA SER A 84 -34.58 -9.83 1.33
C SER A 84 -35.10 -8.85 2.38
N THR A 85 -34.30 -7.86 2.80
CA THR A 85 -34.73 -6.81 3.74
C THR A 85 -34.16 -5.45 3.33
N ALA A 86 -34.79 -4.37 3.81
CA ALA A 86 -34.40 -3.00 3.49
C ALA A 86 -32.92 -2.72 3.81
N THR A 87 -32.32 -1.87 2.98
CA THR A 87 -30.90 -1.50 3.08
C THR A 87 -30.71 -0.09 3.59
N TYR A 88 -31.68 0.80 3.40
CA TYR A 88 -31.69 2.17 3.89
C TYR A 88 -32.65 2.38 5.07
N PHE A 89 -32.14 2.97 6.16
CA PHE A 89 -32.82 3.28 7.42
C PHE A 89 -32.64 4.77 7.74
N PRO A 90 -33.65 5.62 7.47
CA PRO A 90 -33.56 7.05 7.76
C PRO A 90 -33.46 7.31 9.26
N HIS A 91 -32.77 8.39 9.65
CA HIS A 91 -32.50 8.74 11.05
C HIS A 91 -33.74 9.22 11.84
N ASN A 92 -34.85 9.50 11.14
CA ASN A 92 -36.11 9.89 11.75
C ASN A 92 -37.15 8.79 11.48
N ASP A 93 -37.68 8.20 12.55
CA ASP A 93 -38.55 7.03 12.54
C ASP A 93 -39.89 7.25 11.84
N THR A 94 -40.24 8.50 11.50
CA THR A 94 -41.42 8.80 10.66
C THR A 94 -41.19 8.54 9.17
N TYR A 95 -39.94 8.44 8.71
CA TYR A 95 -39.62 8.09 7.32
C TYR A 95 -39.51 6.58 7.14
N ARG A 96 -40.04 6.07 6.02
CA ARG A 96 -40.04 4.63 5.72
C ARG A 96 -38.66 4.16 5.22
N THR A 97 -38.26 2.98 5.67
CA THR A 97 -37.07 2.27 5.19
C THR A 97 -37.20 1.93 3.69
N SER A 98 -36.09 1.88 2.97
CA SER A 98 -36.09 1.61 1.52
C SER A 98 -35.00 0.60 1.15
N THR A 99 -35.21 -0.15 0.07
CA THR A 99 -34.20 -1.03 -0.52
C THR A 99 -33.57 -0.31 -1.70
N LEU A 100 -32.44 0.35 -1.46
CA LEU A 100 -31.78 1.21 -2.46
C LEU A 100 -30.52 0.54 -3.04
N ASP A 101 -29.94 -0.39 -2.28
CA ASP A 101 -28.76 -1.16 -2.65
C ASP A 101 -29.19 -2.46 -3.34
N ILE A 102 -29.20 -2.44 -4.67
CA ILE A 102 -29.69 -3.52 -5.53
C ILE A 102 -28.61 -3.93 -6.54
N ALA A 103 -28.74 -5.13 -7.11
CA ALA A 103 -27.93 -5.58 -8.24
C ALA A 103 -28.74 -5.62 -9.53
N LEU A 104 -28.14 -5.24 -10.65
CA LEU A 104 -28.67 -5.42 -12.00
C LEU A 104 -27.79 -6.40 -12.73
N THR A 105 -28.35 -7.48 -13.27
CA THR A 105 -27.57 -8.55 -13.91
C THR A 105 -28.00 -8.79 -15.34
N LYS A 106 -27.05 -8.81 -16.27
CA LYS A 106 -27.27 -9.06 -17.69
C LYS A 106 -26.32 -10.12 -18.19
N GLY A 107 -26.85 -11.18 -18.81
CA GLY A 107 -26.04 -12.25 -19.42
C GLY A 107 -25.12 -12.99 -18.44
N VAL A 108 -25.50 -13.05 -17.15
CA VAL A 108 -24.71 -13.71 -16.09
C VAL A 108 -25.23 -15.13 -15.88
N ASP A 109 -24.52 -16.13 -16.40
CA ASP A 109 -24.83 -17.57 -16.25
C ASP A 109 -24.41 -18.15 -14.87
N LEU A 110 -24.31 -17.31 -13.83
CA LEU A 110 -24.02 -17.72 -12.46
C LEU A 110 -25.28 -17.62 -11.61
N ASN A 111 -25.63 -18.69 -10.90
CA ASN A 111 -26.73 -18.67 -9.93
C ASN A 111 -26.45 -17.64 -8.82
N LEU A 112 -27.27 -16.59 -8.76
CA LEU A 112 -27.25 -15.57 -7.73
C LEU A 112 -28.15 -16.02 -6.58
N ASN A 113 -27.55 -16.65 -5.56
CA ASN A 113 -28.31 -17.36 -4.53
C ASN A 113 -28.93 -16.42 -3.49
N SER A 114 -28.29 -15.29 -3.18
CA SER A 114 -28.85 -14.28 -2.27
C SER A 114 -28.05 -12.97 -2.27
N ILE A 115 -28.77 -11.88 -2.02
CA ILE A 115 -28.24 -10.60 -1.58
C ILE A 115 -28.61 -10.45 -0.10
N GLU A 116 -27.62 -10.56 0.79
CA GLU A 116 -27.85 -10.55 2.24
C GLU A 116 -27.37 -9.24 2.87
N PRO A 117 -28.26 -8.45 3.49
CA PRO A 117 -27.86 -7.29 4.26
C PRO A 117 -27.16 -7.73 5.55
N LEU A 118 -25.98 -7.17 5.80
CA LEU A 118 -25.19 -7.47 6.97
C LEU A 118 -25.66 -6.62 8.15
N HIS A 119 -26.27 -7.27 9.13
CA HIS A 119 -26.84 -6.62 10.33
C HIS A 119 -25.79 -6.09 11.33
N ARG A 120 -24.51 -6.04 10.95
CA ARG A 120 -23.36 -5.73 11.83
C ARG A 120 -22.68 -4.36 11.60
N PHE A 121 -23.24 -3.42 10.82
CA PHE A 121 -22.67 -2.06 10.62
C PHE A 121 -23.63 -0.87 10.89
N SER A 122 -23.27 0.10 11.74
CA SER A 122 -24.17 1.18 12.22
C SER A 122 -24.11 2.38 11.27
N SER A 123 -24.83 2.27 10.17
CA SER A 123 -24.96 3.24 9.08
C SER A 123 -26.43 3.27 8.66
N ASP A 124 -26.90 4.39 8.10
CA ASP A 124 -28.22 4.48 7.51
C ASP A 124 -28.35 3.59 6.26
N HIS A 125 -27.25 3.29 5.56
CA HIS A 125 -27.17 2.15 4.65
C HIS A 125 -26.54 0.91 5.31
N ARG A 126 -27.22 -0.24 5.22
CA ARG A 126 -26.72 -1.55 5.62
C ARG A 126 -25.85 -2.12 4.50
N PRO A 127 -24.60 -2.53 4.77
CA PRO A 127 -23.77 -3.19 3.79
C PRO A 127 -24.42 -4.48 3.32
N VAL A 128 -24.25 -4.78 2.04
CA VAL A 128 -24.93 -5.88 1.38
C VAL A 128 -23.91 -6.86 0.78
N LEU A 129 -24.12 -8.16 1.03
CA LEU A 129 -23.28 -9.25 0.53
C LEU A 129 -23.96 -9.97 -0.63
N LEU A 130 -23.35 -9.94 -1.81
CA LEU A 130 -23.77 -10.68 -3.00
C LEU A 130 -23.07 -12.05 -3.06
N LYS A 131 -23.82 -13.15 -3.13
CA LYS A 131 -23.28 -14.52 -3.26
C LYS A 131 -23.61 -15.12 -4.64
N MET A 132 -22.62 -15.71 -5.31
CA MET A 132 -22.77 -16.38 -6.62
C MET A 132 -22.26 -17.84 -6.59
N GLY A 133 -23.03 -18.81 -7.12
CA GLY A 133 -22.65 -20.24 -7.25
C GLY A 133 -23.84 -21.24 -7.28
N PRO A 134 -23.62 -22.53 -7.65
CA PRO A 134 -24.69 -23.53 -7.87
C PRO A 134 -25.52 -23.87 -6.61
N PRO A 135 -26.74 -24.44 -6.77
CA PRO A 135 -27.76 -24.46 -5.72
C PRO A 135 -27.41 -25.32 -4.51
N ASP A 136 -26.63 -26.40 -4.65
CA ASP A 136 -26.26 -27.24 -3.51
C ASP A 136 -24.88 -27.90 -3.74
N GLY A 137 -23.81 -27.12 -3.61
CA GLY A 137 -22.45 -27.59 -3.89
C GLY A 137 -22.08 -27.69 -5.38
N GLY A 138 -20.77 -27.80 -5.62
CA GLY A 138 -20.14 -28.04 -6.92
C GLY A 138 -18.95 -27.11 -7.18
N ARG A 139 -17.75 -27.39 -6.63
CA ARG A 139 -16.53 -26.56 -6.81
C ARG A 139 -15.32 -27.39 -7.24
N PRO A 140 -14.68 -27.08 -8.38
CA PRO A 140 -13.22 -26.83 -8.40
C PRO A 140 -12.79 -25.70 -9.41
N VAL A 141 -12.04 -24.67 -8.97
CA VAL A 141 -10.61 -24.35 -9.25
C VAL A 141 -10.32 -23.49 -10.51
N SER A 142 -9.73 -22.29 -10.31
CA SER A 142 -9.32 -21.34 -11.37
C SER A 142 -7.79 -21.08 -11.42
N THR A 143 -7.32 -20.60 -12.58
CA THR A 143 -5.94 -20.51 -13.12
C THR A 143 -5.48 -19.05 -13.26
N VAL A 144 -4.18 -18.74 -13.12
CA VAL A 144 -3.60 -17.36 -13.07
C VAL A 144 -2.55 -17.11 -14.17
N LYS A 145 -2.48 -15.88 -14.70
CA LYS A 145 -1.47 -15.37 -15.67
C LYS A 145 -0.29 -14.65 -15.00
N ILE A 146 0.93 -14.82 -15.50
CA ILE A 146 2.19 -14.19 -15.05
C ILE A 146 3.03 -13.73 -16.26
N THR A 147 3.64 -12.54 -16.17
CA THR A 147 4.50 -11.90 -17.19
C THR A 147 5.97 -12.30 -17.05
N ASP A 148 6.63 -12.72 -18.14
CA ASP A 148 8.05 -13.09 -18.16
C ASP A 148 8.93 -11.88 -18.51
N TRP A 149 9.40 -11.19 -17.48
CA TRP A 149 10.25 -10.00 -17.58
C TRP A 149 11.61 -10.23 -18.27
N LYS A 150 12.09 -11.48 -18.36
CA LYS A 150 13.32 -11.81 -19.08
C LYS A 150 13.12 -11.75 -20.60
N ARG A 151 11.96 -12.22 -21.08
CA ARG A 151 11.55 -12.08 -22.49
C ARG A 151 11.28 -10.64 -22.90
N VAL A 152 10.70 -9.85 -21.99
CA VAL A 152 10.51 -8.40 -22.18
C VAL A 152 11.86 -7.71 -22.41
N SER A 153 12.87 -8.04 -21.60
CA SER A 153 14.23 -7.50 -21.76
C SER A 153 14.84 -7.84 -23.13
N THR A 154 14.76 -9.11 -23.57
CA THR A 154 15.29 -9.53 -24.89
C THR A 154 14.51 -8.92 -26.07
N ALA A 155 13.24 -8.59 -25.89
CA ALA A 155 12.41 -7.96 -26.93
C ALA A 155 12.74 -6.47 -27.13
N PHE A 156 13.22 -5.78 -26.08
CA PHE A 156 13.73 -4.40 -26.19
C PHE A 156 15.13 -4.29 -26.81
N GLU A 157 15.90 -5.38 -26.86
CA GLU A 157 17.23 -5.42 -27.50
C GLU A 157 17.16 -5.62 -29.04
N LYS A 158 15.96 -5.82 -29.61
CA LYS A 158 15.79 -5.97 -31.06
C LYS A 158 15.85 -4.61 -31.76
N ILE A 159 16.71 -4.51 -32.76
CA ILE A 159 17.17 -3.23 -33.36
C ILE A 159 16.09 -2.50 -34.17
N ASP A 160 15.03 -3.17 -34.64
CA ASP A 160 14.03 -2.52 -35.48
C ASP A 160 12.73 -2.22 -34.70
N THR A 161 12.54 -0.94 -34.39
CA THR A 161 11.39 -0.42 -33.65
C THR A 161 10.73 0.72 -34.42
N PRO A 162 9.80 0.40 -35.35
CA PRO A 162 9.13 1.37 -36.21
C PRO A 162 8.53 2.61 -35.51
N PRO A 163 7.99 2.52 -34.28
CA PRO A 163 7.46 3.69 -33.57
C PRO A 163 8.52 4.65 -33.02
N LEU A 164 9.77 4.19 -32.84
CA LEU A 164 10.87 5.00 -32.31
C LEU A 164 11.67 5.66 -33.43
N ASN A 165 11.63 5.10 -34.65
CA ASN A 165 12.25 5.66 -35.84
C ASN A 165 11.59 6.97 -36.33
N SER A 166 10.44 7.35 -35.78
CA SER A 166 9.73 8.61 -36.07
C SER A 166 10.12 9.77 -35.16
N ILE A 167 11.02 9.53 -34.19
CA ILE A 167 11.56 10.56 -33.29
C ILE A 167 12.71 11.27 -34.02
N LEU A 168 12.66 12.60 -34.08
CA LEU A 168 13.72 13.43 -34.65
C LEU A 168 15.01 13.32 -33.81
N ASP A 169 16.16 13.29 -34.46
CA ASP A 169 17.48 13.19 -33.78
C ASP A 169 17.83 14.45 -32.97
N ASP A 170 17.36 15.63 -33.40
CA ASP A 170 17.58 16.90 -32.71
C ASP A 170 16.24 17.47 -32.19
N ILE A 171 16.07 17.45 -30.87
CA ILE A 171 14.87 17.90 -30.16
C ILE A 171 15.16 19.25 -29.52
N SER A 172 14.48 20.31 -29.97
CA SER A 172 14.72 21.68 -29.51
C SER A 172 13.47 22.42 -29.01
N THR A 173 12.28 21.88 -29.23
CA THR A 173 11.01 22.48 -28.76
C THR A 173 10.22 21.56 -27.84
N ILE A 174 9.32 22.14 -27.05
CA ILE A 174 8.50 21.44 -26.07
C ILE A 174 7.54 20.45 -26.75
N GLU A 175 6.98 20.77 -27.92
CA GLU A 175 6.09 19.84 -28.63
C GLU A 175 6.83 18.59 -29.13
N GLN A 176 8.09 18.73 -29.52
CA GLN A 176 8.92 17.61 -29.97
C GLN A 176 9.26 16.66 -28.79
N ILE A 177 9.39 17.19 -27.57
CA ILE A 177 9.59 16.41 -26.35
C ILE A 177 8.35 15.57 -26.04
N ASP A 178 7.15 16.18 -26.06
CA ASP A 178 5.91 15.48 -25.77
C ASP A 178 5.62 14.36 -26.79
N HIS A 179 5.94 14.61 -28.07
CA HIS A 179 5.82 13.59 -29.12
C HIS A 179 6.77 12.40 -28.88
N ALA A 180 8.03 12.64 -28.51
CA ALA A 180 9.00 11.59 -28.21
C ALA A 180 8.59 10.72 -27.01
N ILE A 181 8.07 11.34 -25.95
CA ILE A 181 7.57 10.64 -24.74
C ILE A 181 6.36 9.75 -25.09
N GLY A 182 5.46 10.25 -25.93
CA GLY A 182 4.29 9.49 -26.40
C GLY A 182 4.69 8.22 -27.15
N ALA A 183 5.63 8.36 -28.10
CA ALA A 183 6.11 7.24 -28.92
C ALA A 183 6.80 6.15 -28.08
N LEU A 184 7.65 6.54 -27.12
CA LEU A 184 8.35 5.61 -26.24
C LEU A 184 7.39 4.84 -25.31
N THR A 185 6.42 5.55 -24.73
CA THR A 185 5.44 4.95 -23.80
C THR A 185 4.56 3.91 -24.49
N SER A 186 4.18 4.16 -25.74
CA SER A 186 3.39 3.23 -26.53
C SER A 186 4.17 1.96 -26.87
N HIS A 187 5.45 2.09 -27.26
CA HIS A 187 6.29 0.95 -27.61
C HIS A 187 6.51 0.01 -26.42
N VAL A 188 6.78 0.55 -25.23
CA VAL A 188 7.04 -0.24 -24.02
C VAL A 188 5.85 -1.11 -23.63
N ARG A 189 4.64 -0.56 -23.72
CA ARG A 189 3.40 -1.27 -23.36
C ARG A 189 3.18 -2.50 -24.23
N THR A 190 3.36 -2.35 -25.54
CA THR A 190 3.15 -3.43 -26.52
C THR A 190 4.15 -4.59 -26.34
N VAL A 191 5.37 -4.31 -25.89
CA VAL A 191 6.39 -5.35 -25.66
C VAL A 191 6.08 -6.19 -24.41
N VAL A 192 5.56 -5.56 -23.35
CA VAL A 192 5.20 -6.23 -22.08
C VAL A 192 4.03 -7.22 -22.29
N GLU A 193 2.99 -6.78 -23.00
CA GLU A 193 1.80 -7.61 -23.27
C GLU A 193 2.13 -8.88 -24.08
N LYS A 194 3.13 -8.82 -24.97
CA LYS A 194 3.56 -9.97 -25.78
C LYS A 194 4.33 -11.05 -24.99
N CYS A 195 4.65 -10.80 -23.72
CA CYS A 195 5.56 -11.65 -22.93
C CYS A 195 4.89 -12.40 -21.75
N GLU A 196 3.57 -12.59 -21.75
CA GLU A 196 2.81 -13.25 -20.65
C GLU A 196 2.46 -14.76 -20.86
N ARG A 197 2.20 -15.54 -19.77
CA ARG A 197 1.75 -16.97 -19.78
C ARG A 197 0.91 -17.44 -18.55
N GLU A 198 0.21 -18.59 -18.61
CA GLU A 198 -0.80 -19.11 -17.61
C GLU A 198 -0.46 -20.40 -16.83
N LEU A 199 -0.91 -20.56 -15.56
CA LEU A 199 -0.81 -21.78 -14.69
C LEU A 199 -1.95 -21.95 -13.62
N PHE A 200 -2.33 -23.21 -13.25
CA PHE A 200 -3.53 -23.62 -12.44
C PHE A 200 -3.34 -23.64 -10.88
N ALA A 201 -4.39 -23.34 -10.08
CA ALA A 201 -4.33 -23.41 -8.59
C ALA A 201 -5.57 -24.01 -7.87
N ALA A 202 -5.38 -25.10 -7.11
CA ALA A 202 -6.43 -25.78 -6.34
C ALA A 202 -6.64 -25.28 -4.90
N ARG A 203 -7.93 -25.36 -4.47
CA ARG A 203 -8.55 -25.34 -3.12
C ARG A 203 -8.60 -24.05 -2.30
N ALA A 204 -9.76 -23.92 -1.64
CA ALA A 204 -9.97 -23.11 -0.45
C ALA A 204 -8.98 -23.52 0.65
N HIS A 205 -8.28 -22.53 1.18
CA HIS A 205 -7.92 -22.53 2.59
C HIS A 205 -8.90 -21.61 3.31
N ILE A 206 -9.48 -22.13 4.40
CA ILE A 206 -9.99 -21.29 5.47
C ILE A 206 -8.87 -20.30 5.82
N LEU A 207 -9.11 -19.00 5.66
CA LEU A 207 -8.35 -17.99 6.38
C LEU A 207 -9.33 -17.31 7.34
N LEU A 208 -9.71 -18.05 8.38
CA LEU A 208 -9.71 -17.44 9.71
C LEU A 208 -8.28 -16.94 9.91
N LEU A 209 -8.06 -15.65 9.66
CA LEU A 209 -6.95 -15.00 10.36
C LEU A 209 -7.39 -14.91 11.81
N ARG A 210 -7.00 -15.91 12.60
CA ARG A 210 -6.61 -15.63 13.97
C ARG A 210 -5.41 -14.71 13.83
N ILE A 211 -5.67 -13.40 13.85
CA ILE A 211 -4.61 -12.41 13.76
C ILE A 211 -3.89 -12.46 15.09
N ASP A 212 -2.62 -12.86 15.02
CA ASP A 212 -1.67 -12.60 16.09
C ASP A 212 -1.59 -11.06 16.22
N PRO A 213 -2.12 -10.45 17.29
CA PRO A 213 -2.28 -8.99 17.38
C PRO A 213 -0.94 -8.23 17.29
N GLU A 214 0.18 -8.94 17.34
CA GLU A 214 1.53 -8.39 17.26
C GLU A 214 2.02 -8.08 15.83
N ARG A 215 1.29 -8.46 14.77
CA ARG A 215 1.74 -8.32 13.35
C ARG A 215 0.92 -7.37 12.47
N GLU A 216 -0.07 -6.66 13.01
CA GLU A 216 -0.79 -5.61 12.27
C GLU A 216 0.02 -4.31 12.21
N ARG A 217 0.02 -3.64 11.04
CA ARG A 217 0.65 -2.34 10.84
C ARG A 217 -0.43 -1.27 10.68
N GLU A 218 -0.52 -0.36 11.63
CA GLU A 218 -1.49 0.74 11.62
C GLU A 218 -1.08 1.81 10.60
N ILE A 219 -1.94 2.11 9.61
CA ILE A 219 -1.70 3.18 8.63
C ILE A 219 -2.56 4.39 8.96
N SER A 220 -1.94 5.56 9.08
CA SER A 220 -2.63 6.84 9.24
C SER A 220 -2.98 7.44 7.87
N LEU A 221 -4.27 7.38 7.51
CA LEU A 221 -4.78 8.08 6.33
C LEU A 221 -4.98 9.58 6.64
N LEU A 222 -4.11 10.41 6.08
CA LEU A 222 -4.24 11.88 6.15
C LEU A 222 -5.21 12.40 5.08
N SER A 223 -5.87 13.52 5.38
CA SER A 223 -6.72 14.25 4.42
C SER A 223 -5.89 14.78 3.23
N GLY A 224 -6.54 15.04 2.09
CA GLY A 224 -5.85 15.56 0.89
C GLY A 224 -5.08 16.86 1.16
N LEU A 225 -5.67 17.79 1.91
CA LEU A 225 -5.00 19.04 2.33
C LEU A 225 -3.81 18.78 3.24
N ALA A 226 -3.91 17.85 4.19
CA ALA A 226 -2.80 17.47 5.05
C ALA A 226 -1.64 16.83 4.26
N LYS A 227 -1.95 16.01 3.24
CA LYS A 227 -0.96 15.43 2.31
C LYS A 227 -0.24 16.48 1.47
N LEU A 228 -0.94 17.56 1.07
CA LEU A 228 -0.30 18.67 0.36
C LEU A 228 0.61 19.47 1.31
N PHE A 229 0.10 19.80 2.49
CA PHE A 229 0.86 20.55 3.49
C PHE A 229 2.12 19.82 3.96
N GLU A 230 2.04 18.52 4.21
CA GLU A 230 3.22 17.73 4.60
C GLU A 230 4.28 17.67 3.49
N LYS A 231 3.90 17.71 2.21
CA LYS A 231 4.87 17.77 1.10
C LYS A 231 5.67 19.07 1.12
N VAL A 232 5.02 20.19 1.44
CA VAL A 232 5.69 21.49 1.63
C VAL A 232 6.64 21.43 2.82
N LEU A 233 6.19 20.91 3.97
CA LEU A 233 7.02 20.75 5.16
C LEU A 233 8.21 19.83 4.92
N LYS A 234 7.98 18.68 4.26
CA LYS A 234 9.02 17.73 3.88
C LYS A 234 10.09 18.40 3.03
N THR A 235 9.68 19.18 2.03
CA THR A 235 10.61 19.87 1.13
C THR A 235 11.48 20.86 1.93
N ARG A 236 10.87 21.68 2.79
CA ARG A 236 11.60 22.65 3.62
C ARG A 236 12.57 21.98 4.60
N LEU A 237 12.10 20.94 5.30
CA LEU A 237 12.94 20.18 6.22
C LEU A 237 14.08 19.45 5.48
N SER A 238 13.79 18.85 4.33
CA SER A 238 14.78 18.16 3.51
C SER A 238 15.86 19.10 3.01
N ASN A 239 15.49 20.31 2.57
CA ASN A 239 16.44 21.33 2.14
C ASN A 239 17.36 21.77 3.28
N HIS A 240 16.83 21.92 4.49
CA HIS A 240 17.63 22.24 5.68
C HIS A 240 18.61 21.11 6.03
N LEU A 241 18.12 19.88 6.13
CA LEU A 241 18.91 18.73 6.56
C LEU A 241 19.95 18.32 5.52
N SER A 242 19.57 18.29 4.24
CA SER A 242 20.47 17.90 3.14
C SER A 242 21.41 19.04 2.76
N GLY A 243 20.92 20.28 2.73
CA GLY A 243 21.72 21.45 2.36
C GLY A 243 22.85 21.75 3.34
N LYS A 244 22.68 21.40 4.62
CA LYS A 244 23.72 21.49 5.65
C LYS A 244 24.52 20.19 5.86
N GLY A 245 24.23 19.12 5.10
CA GLY A 245 24.90 17.81 5.25
C GLY A 245 24.74 17.21 6.65
N LEU A 246 23.61 17.47 7.31
CA LEU A 246 23.41 17.08 8.71
C LEU A 246 23.08 15.61 8.88
N ILE A 247 22.61 14.94 7.81
CA ILE A 247 22.29 13.51 7.86
C ILE A 247 23.58 12.68 7.78
N ILE A 248 23.73 11.76 8.74
CA ILE A 248 24.84 10.81 8.80
C ILE A 248 24.99 10.02 7.50
N ASP A 249 26.22 9.88 7.00
CA ASP A 249 26.45 9.29 5.67
C ASP A 249 26.12 7.81 5.59
N GLU A 250 26.22 7.11 6.72
CA GLU A 250 25.86 5.70 6.84
C GLU A 250 24.36 5.44 6.70
N GLN A 251 23.49 6.47 6.72
CA GLN A 251 22.05 6.37 6.51
C GLN A 251 21.68 6.46 5.02
N PHE A 252 21.24 5.33 4.48
CA PHE A 252 20.87 5.20 3.06
C PHE A 252 19.34 5.19 2.87
N GLY A 253 18.57 4.98 3.94
CA GLY A 253 17.11 4.99 3.89
C GLY A 253 16.54 6.40 3.81
N PHE A 254 15.55 6.59 2.93
CA PHE A 254 14.84 7.85 2.73
C PHE A 254 15.73 9.07 2.42
N ARG A 255 16.95 8.83 1.93
CA ARG A 255 17.90 9.86 1.51
C ARG A 255 17.94 9.91 -0.03
N PRO A 256 17.91 11.10 -0.65
CA PRO A 256 18.08 11.23 -2.09
C PRO A 256 19.39 10.58 -2.56
N ALA A 257 19.39 9.99 -3.77
CA ALA A 257 20.53 9.32 -4.38
C ALA A 257 21.12 8.12 -3.60
N HIS A 258 20.42 7.62 -2.58
CA HIS A 258 20.77 6.41 -1.84
C HIS A 258 19.66 5.37 -1.97
N SER A 259 20.05 4.09 -1.92
CA SER A 259 19.13 2.97 -2.12
C SER A 259 19.57 1.75 -1.30
N CYS A 260 18.63 0.84 -1.06
CA CYS A 260 18.91 -0.40 -0.35
C CYS A 260 20.01 -1.24 -1.05
N PRO A 261 19.98 -1.42 -2.39
CA PRO A 261 21.05 -2.11 -3.10
C PRO A 261 22.44 -1.51 -2.88
N GLN A 262 22.57 -0.18 -2.81
CA GLN A 262 23.87 0.45 -2.56
C GLN A 262 24.41 0.14 -1.15
N GLN A 263 23.54 0.13 -0.13
CA GLN A 263 23.95 -0.22 1.23
C GLN A 263 24.34 -1.71 1.32
N VAL A 264 23.57 -2.58 0.66
CA VAL A 264 23.90 -4.01 0.56
C VAL A 264 25.22 -4.21 -0.17
N LEU A 265 25.44 -3.50 -1.28
CA LEU A 265 26.68 -3.56 -2.05
C LEU A 265 27.89 -3.17 -1.17
N ARG A 266 27.78 -2.09 -0.39
CA ARG A 266 28.83 -1.68 0.56
C ARG A 266 29.20 -2.79 1.54
N LEU A 267 28.20 -3.50 2.09
CA LEU A 267 28.44 -4.64 2.98
C LEU A 267 29.08 -5.82 2.23
N VAL A 268 28.57 -6.15 1.03
CA VAL A 268 29.08 -7.26 0.21
C VAL A 268 30.53 -7.03 -0.20
N GLU A 269 30.88 -5.83 -0.68
CA GLU A 269 32.25 -5.46 -1.02
C GLU A 269 33.19 -5.56 0.18
N TYR A 270 32.76 -5.07 1.34
CA TYR A 270 33.52 -5.17 2.58
C TYR A 270 33.82 -6.63 2.98
N VAL A 271 32.84 -7.52 2.81
CA VAL A 271 32.97 -8.97 3.03
C VAL A 271 33.88 -9.62 1.99
N MET A 272 33.68 -9.34 0.70
CA MET A 272 34.47 -9.89 -0.41
C MET A 272 35.95 -9.53 -0.29
N GLU A 273 36.25 -8.28 0.06
CA GLU A 273 37.62 -7.84 0.29
C GLU A 273 38.24 -8.53 1.53
N GLY A 274 37.42 -8.88 2.52
CA GLY A 274 37.84 -9.74 3.60
C GLY A 274 38.21 -11.15 3.17
N PHE A 275 37.47 -11.74 2.23
CA PHE A 275 37.82 -13.05 1.69
C PHE A 275 39.16 -13.03 0.94
N LYS A 276 39.44 -12.00 0.13
CA LYS A 276 40.74 -11.83 -0.55
C LYS A 276 41.91 -11.78 0.43
N THR A 277 41.72 -11.09 1.56
CA THR A 277 42.75 -10.89 2.59
C THR A 277 42.79 -11.97 3.68
N LYS A 278 42.01 -13.06 3.49
CA LYS A 278 41.83 -14.19 4.43
C LYS A 278 41.32 -13.75 5.82
N GLN A 279 40.54 -12.68 5.85
CA GLN A 279 39.89 -12.14 7.05
C GLN A 279 38.47 -12.71 7.18
N LYS A 280 37.95 -12.71 8.41
CA LYS A 280 36.57 -13.07 8.72
C LYS A 280 35.80 -11.78 9.00
N THR A 281 34.57 -11.72 8.53
CA THR A 281 33.67 -10.60 8.82
C THR A 281 32.52 -11.11 9.68
N VAL A 282 32.20 -10.40 10.76
CA VAL A 282 30.99 -10.65 11.54
C VAL A 282 30.09 -9.44 11.38
N CYS A 283 28.85 -9.67 11.01
CA CYS A 283 27.80 -8.67 10.92
C CYS A 283 26.73 -8.97 11.97
N VAL A 284 26.23 -7.95 12.64
CA VAL A 284 25.14 -8.02 13.61
C VAL A 284 24.05 -7.09 13.12
N PHE A 285 22.89 -7.65 12.84
CA PHE A 285 21.70 -6.96 12.39
C PHE A 285 20.74 -6.78 13.56
N PHE A 286 20.21 -5.58 13.72
CA PHE A 286 19.27 -5.20 14.77
C PHE A 286 17.92 -4.90 14.14
N ASP A 287 16.87 -5.56 14.64
CA ASP A 287 15.48 -5.31 14.26
C ASP A 287 14.87 -4.33 15.25
N VAL A 288 14.45 -3.14 14.80
CA VAL A 288 13.80 -2.15 15.66
C VAL A 288 12.30 -2.41 15.72
N ALA A 289 11.79 -2.67 16.93
CA ALA A 289 10.39 -3.00 17.13
C ALA A 289 9.49 -1.75 17.03
N LYS A 290 8.59 -1.73 16.03
CA LYS A 290 7.61 -0.66 15.80
C LYS A 290 8.25 0.73 15.70
N ALA A 291 9.30 0.85 14.89
CA ALA A 291 10.17 2.01 14.78
C ALA A 291 9.41 3.35 14.63
N PHE A 292 8.45 3.43 13.72
CA PHE A 292 7.67 4.64 13.48
C PHE A 292 6.67 4.94 14.60
N ASP A 293 6.12 3.92 15.27
CA ASP A 293 5.05 4.08 16.27
C ASP A 293 5.61 4.48 17.65
N ARG A 294 6.91 4.31 17.86
CA ARG A 294 7.57 4.53 19.16
C ARG A 294 8.45 5.77 19.24
N VAL A 295 8.51 6.58 18.18
CA VAL A 295 9.28 7.83 18.17
C VAL A 295 8.85 8.73 19.35
N TRP A 296 9.77 8.98 20.28
CA TRP A 296 9.47 9.81 21.44
C TRP A 296 9.42 11.28 21.04
N HIS A 297 8.23 11.90 21.10
CA HIS A 297 8.01 13.25 20.58
C HIS A 297 8.92 14.31 21.21
N ALA A 298 9.08 14.31 22.55
CA ALA A 298 9.96 15.27 23.21
C ALA A 298 11.43 15.07 22.82
N GLY A 299 11.86 13.81 22.68
CA GLY A 299 13.18 13.48 22.17
C GLY A 299 13.39 13.93 20.73
N LEU A 300 12.38 13.78 19.86
CA LEU A 300 12.41 14.26 18.48
C LEU A 300 12.54 15.78 18.43
N VAL A 301 11.74 16.52 19.21
CA VAL A 301 11.83 17.98 19.30
C VAL A 301 13.22 18.41 19.75
N TYR A 302 13.77 17.79 20.79
CA TYR A 302 15.14 18.05 21.27
C TYR A 302 16.19 17.82 20.15
N LYS A 303 16.06 16.72 19.39
CA LYS A 303 16.98 16.42 18.28
C LYS A 303 16.84 17.41 17.14
N LEU A 304 15.63 17.87 16.83
CA LEU A 304 15.43 18.91 15.80
C LEU A 304 16.11 20.23 16.19
N TYR A 305 16.08 20.62 17.48
CA TYR A 305 16.85 21.77 17.96
C TYR A 305 18.36 21.53 17.86
N SER A 306 18.83 20.32 18.19
CA SER A 306 20.25 19.95 18.05
C SER A 306 20.72 19.94 16.59
N LEU A 307 19.80 19.75 15.63
CA LEU A 307 20.03 19.85 14.19
C LEU A 307 19.84 21.28 13.65
N GLU A 308 19.73 22.27 14.54
CA GLU A 308 19.56 23.70 14.22
C GLU A 308 18.37 23.96 13.28
N VAL A 309 17.32 23.14 13.34
CA VAL A 309 16.12 23.34 12.53
C VAL A 309 15.44 24.63 13.00
N PRO A 310 14.97 25.52 12.10
CA PRO A 310 14.37 26.78 12.52
C PRO A 310 13.16 26.58 13.46
N ASP A 311 13.09 27.36 14.53
CA ASP A 311 12.08 27.24 15.58
C ASP A 311 10.66 27.14 15.02
N ARG A 312 10.31 27.98 14.03
CA ARG A 312 8.99 27.96 13.37
C ARG A 312 8.65 26.60 12.77
N LEU A 313 9.63 25.92 12.17
CA LEU A 313 9.43 24.60 11.58
C LEU A 313 9.29 23.54 12.68
N ILE A 314 10.07 23.64 13.76
CA ILE A 314 9.94 22.77 14.94
C ILE A 314 8.56 22.92 15.57
N PHE A 315 8.08 24.15 15.78
CA PHE A 315 6.74 24.40 16.32
C PHE A 315 5.64 23.79 15.45
N ILE A 316 5.74 23.89 14.11
CA ILE A 316 4.76 23.27 13.21
C ILE A 316 4.81 21.74 13.31
N ILE A 317 6.01 21.14 13.33
CA ILE A 317 6.18 19.67 13.46
C ILE A 317 5.66 19.20 14.82
N GLN A 318 5.94 19.93 15.90
CA GLN A 318 5.44 19.60 17.23
C GLN A 318 3.91 19.65 17.26
N ASN A 319 3.29 20.68 16.69
CA ASN A 319 1.82 20.76 16.58
C ASN A 319 1.24 19.65 15.69
N PHE A 320 1.93 19.28 14.60
CA PHE A 320 1.53 18.19 13.71
C PHE A 320 1.48 16.82 14.42
N LEU A 321 2.35 16.61 15.42
CA LEU A 321 2.43 15.36 16.19
C LEU A 321 1.59 15.38 17.48
N SER A 322 1.32 16.58 18.03
CA SER A 322 0.61 16.77 19.29
C SER A 322 -0.91 16.62 19.15
N ASN A 323 -1.59 16.31 20.25
CA ASN A 323 -3.06 16.21 20.34
C ASN A 323 -3.69 15.33 19.25
N ARG A 324 -2.95 14.33 18.78
CA ARG A 324 -3.44 13.31 17.87
C ARG A 324 -4.09 12.20 18.68
N TYR A 325 -5.17 11.68 18.15
CA TYR A 325 -5.85 10.58 18.78
C TYR A 325 -6.16 9.51 17.75
N PHE A 326 -6.21 8.27 18.22
CA PHE A 326 -6.69 7.14 17.44
C PHE A 326 -7.91 6.53 18.11
N THR A 327 -8.71 5.88 17.29
CA THR A 327 -9.80 5.01 17.72
C THR A 327 -9.69 3.74 16.89
N PHE A 328 -9.70 2.59 17.56
CA PHE A 328 -9.87 1.32 16.86
C PHE A 328 -11.34 1.16 16.53
N ARG A 329 -11.64 0.83 15.28
CA ARG A 329 -12.98 0.44 14.86
C ARG A 329 -12.97 -1.05 14.59
N HIS A 330 -13.68 -1.80 15.43
CA HIS A 330 -13.93 -3.22 15.22
C HIS A 330 -15.45 -3.39 15.09
N GLU A 331 -15.92 -3.82 13.91
CA GLU A 331 -17.35 -3.87 13.58
C GLU A 331 -18.07 -2.50 13.75
N ARG A 332 -18.98 -2.34 14.73
CA ARG A 332 -19.74 -1.11 15.05
C ARG A 332 -19.20 -0.32 16.23
N THR A 333 -18.24 -0.85 16.96
CA THR A 333 -17.77 -0.23 18.19
C THR A 333 -16.48 0.52 17.91
N HIS A 334 -16.46 1.77 18.35
CA HIS A 334 -15.24 2.54 18.44
C HIS A 334 -14.66 2.32 19.83
N SER A 335 -13.37 2.03 19.90
CA SER A 335 -12.67 2.18 21.16
C SER A 335 -12.79 3.63 21.62
N THR A 336 -12.72 3.84 22.93
CA THR A 336 -12.53 5.18 23.49
C THR A 336 -11.37 5.86 22.77
N ARG A 337 -11.52 7.15 22.47
CA ARG A 337 -10.48 7.97 21.84
C ARG A 337 -9.22 7.92 22.71
N ARG A 338 -8.13 7.36 22.18
CA ARG A 338 -6.84 7.28 22.89
C ARG A 338 -5.87 8.29 22.29
N LEU A 339 -5.18 9.00 23.17
CA LEU A 339 -4.16 9.96 22.78
C LEU A 339 -2.92 9.23 22.26
N ILE A 340 -2.40 9.65 21.12
CA ILE A 340 -1.11 9.23 20.59
C ILE A 340 -0.04 9.97 21.38
N ARG A 341 0.72 9.25 22.21
CA ARG A 341 1.79 9.81 23.06
C ARG A 341 3.19 9.69 22.47
N ALA A 342 3.33 8.86 21.43
CA ALA A 342 4.58 8.60 20.73
C ALA A 342 4.27 8.16 19.30
N GLY A 343 5.27 8.25 18.45
CA GLY A 343 5.22 7.81 17.07
C GLY A 343 4.97 8.93 16.07
N VAL A 344 5.43 8.72 14.84
CA VAL A 344 5.13 9.55 13.69
C VAL A 344 4.12 8.82 12.79
N PRO A 345 3.21 9.53 12.10
CA PRO A 345 2.12 8.88 11.37
C PRO A 345 2.62 7.99 10.24
N GLN A 346 2.39 6.68 10.30
CA GLN A 346 2.72 5.79 9.20
C GLN A 346 1.82 6.10 7.98
N GLY A 347 2.41 6.28 6.80
CA GLY A 347 1.71 6.72 5.58
C GLY A 347 1.79 8.22 5.30
N SER A 348 2.36 9.01 6.21
CA SER A 348 2.73 10.41 5.95
C SER A 348 4.03 10.49 5.14
N ALA A 349 4.09 11.38 4.16
CA ALA A 349 5.32 11.62 3.38
C ALA A 349 6.44 12.25 4.22
N LEU A 350 6.11 12.90 5.34
CA LEU A 350 7.04 13.59 6.24
C LEU A 350 7.66 12.64 7.29
N SER A 351 6.90 11.63 7.75
CA SER A 351 7.33 10.71 8.81
C SER A 351 8.68 10.02 8.58
N PRO A 352 9.02 9.54 7.36
CA PRO A 352 10.34 8.98 7.10
C PRO A 352 11.49 9.94 7.37
N LEU A 353 11.33 11.21 7.01
CA LEU A 353 12.35 12.23 7.23
C LEU A 353 12.49 12.60 8.71
N LEU A 354 11.37 12.64 9.44
CA LEU A 354 11.39 12.83 10.90
C LEU A 354 12.06 11.67 11.61
N TYR A 355 11.86 10.44 11.14
CA TYR A 355 12.55 9.27 11.68
C TYR A 355 14.06 9.35 11.41
N SER A 356 14.48 9.70 10.19
CA SER A 356 15.90 9.90 9.88
C SER A 356 16.53 10.99 10.75
N ALA A 357 15.84 12.11 10.98
CA ALA A 357 16.29 13.15 11.91
C ALA A 357 16.37 12.64 13.36
N TYR A 358 15.43 11.77 13.76
CA TYR A 358 15.40 11.17 15.09
C TYR A 358 16.56 10.21 15.35
N THR A 359 17.01 9.45 14.35
CA THR A 359 18.08 8.47 14.53
C THR A 359 19.47 9.00 14.14
N ASN A 360 19.55 10.27 13.74
CA ASN A 360 20.74 10.84 13.13
C ASN A 360 21.99 10.90 14.04
N ASP A 361 21.78 11.01 15.35
CA ASP A 361 22.84 11.07 16.37
C ASP A 361 23.27 9.67 16.86
N ILE A 362 22.92 8.62 16.13
CA ILE A 362 23.37 7.25 16.40
C ILE A 362 24.91 7.19 16.48
N PRO A 363 25.47 6.53 17.50
CA PRO A 363 26.92 6.55 17.72
C PRO A 363 27.65 5.91 16.55
N ARG A 364 28.65 6.63 16.00
CA ARG A 364 29.58 6.08 15.02
C ARG A 364 30.58 5.18 15.75
N PRO A 365 30.58 3.86 15.48
CA PRO A 365 31.48 2.93 16.16
C PRO A 365 32.95 3.25 15.87
N THR A 366 33.82 3.07 16.86
CA THR A 366 35.27 3.22 16.68
C THR A 366 35.95 1.88 16.36
N SER A 367 37.28 1.90 16.21
CA SER A 367 38.11 0.67 16.12
C SER A 367 37.80 -0.20 14.89
N GLY A 368 37.43 0.44 13.77
CA GLY A 368 37.21 -0.21 12.48
C GLY A 368 35.85 -0.90 12.31
N VAL A 369 34.99 -0.86 13.34
CA VAL A 369 33.60 -1.32 13.24
C VAL A 369 32.85 -0.37 12.30
N GLN A 370 32.12 -0.93 11.35
CA GLN A 370 31.33 -0.20 10.38
C GLN A 370 29.87 -0.19 10.80
N LEU A 371 29.20 0.93 10.56
CA LEU A 371 27.76 1.11 10.73
C LEU A 371 27.08 1.14 9.35
N ALA A 372 25.98 0.42 9.22
CA ALA A 372 25.07 0.53 8.09
C ALA A 372 23.65 0.76 8.59
N LEU A 373 22.97 1.72 7.98
CA LEU A 373 21.61 2.11 8.30
C LEU A 373 20.78 2.17 7.03
N PHE A 374 19.56 1.65 7.11
CA PHE A 374 18.54 1.86 6.11
C PHE A 374 17.20 2.01 6.82
N ALA A 375 16.71 3.24 6.96
CA ALA A 375 15.53 3.53 7.76
C ALA A 375 15.73 3.04 9.20
N ASP A 376 14.91 2.10 9.65
CA ASP A 376 14.96 1.44 10.95
C ASP A 376 15.91 0.24 11.00
N ASP A 377 16.28 -0.35 9.86
CA ASP A 377 17.26 -1.43 9.80
C ASP A 377 18.65 -0.90 10.17
N THR A 378 19.25 -1.51 11.19
CA THR A 378 20.57 -1.14 11.71
C THR A 378 21.49 -2.36 11.69
N ALA A 379 22.71 -2.19 11.17
CA ALA A 379 23.72 -3.23 11.17
C ALA A 379 25.09 -2.71 11.60
N LEU A 380 25.79 -3.53 12.41
CA LEU A 380 27.18 -3.33 12.78
C LEU A 380 28.02 -4.48 12.22
N PHE A 381 29.12 -4.16 11.55
CA PHE A 381 29.98 -5.19 11.00
C PHE A 381 31.47 -4.86 11.16
N LEU A 382 32.25 -5.90 11.41
CA LEU A 382 33.69 -5.79 11.61
C LEU A 382 34.41 -6.93 10.94
N ARG A 383 35.46 -6.59 10.20
CA ARG A 383 36.39 -7.52 9.60
C ARG A 383 37.68 -7.63 10.41
N SER A 384 38.16 -8.85 10.62
CA SER A 384 39.44 -9.11 11.29
C SER A 384 40.01 -10.49 10.96
N ARG A 385 41.34 -10.64 11.06
CA ARG A 385 42.02 -11.95 11.03
C ARG A 385 41.81 -12.75 12.31
N THR A 386 41.76 -12.06 13.46
CA THR A 386 41.73 -12.69 14.78
C THR A 386 40.35 -12.59 15.40
N ARG A 387 39.86 -13.72 15.94
CA ARG A 387 38.60 -13.78 16.70
C ARG A 387 38.66 -12.88 17.93
N ARG A 388 39.84 -12.76 18.56
CA ARG A 388 40.06 -11.90 19.73
C ARG A 388 39.78 -10.42 19.46
N SER A 389 40.16 -9.91 18.29
CA SER A 389 39.86 -8.51 17.90
C SER A 389 38.35 -8.30 17.72
N ILE A 390 37.67 -9.25 17.07
CA ILE A 390 36.20 -9.19 16.88
C ILE A 390 35.49 -9.17 18.23
N LEU A 391 35.84 -10.09 19.12
CA LEU A 391 35.25 -10.20 20.46
C LEU A 391 35.62 -9.04 21.40
N ARG A 392 36.62 -8.24 21.05
CA ARG A 392 36.99 -7.03 21.82
C ARG A 392 36.21 -5.81 21.34
N HIS A 393 36.18 -5.56 20.04
CA HIS A 393 35.65 -4.30 19.50
C HIS A 393 34.15 -4.36 19.20
N LEU A 394 33.65 -5.46 18.64
CA LEU A 394 32.25 -5.55 18.23
C LEU A 394 31.30 -5.52 19.44
N PRO A 395 31.51 -6.28 20.53
CA PRO A 395 30.66 -6.17 21.73
C PRO A 395 30.67 -4.79 22.38
N LYS A 396 31.80 -4.06 22.34
CA LYS A 396 31.87 -2.69 22.83
C LYS A 396 30.94 -1.77 22.03
N ALA A 397 31.00 -1.84 20.70
CA ALA A 397 30.11 -1.09 19.82
C ALA A 397 28.62 -1.46 20.02
N ILE A 398 28.32 -2.76 20.19
CA ILE A 398 26.96 -3.23 20.50
C ILE A 398 26.46 -2.63 21.82
N ASN A 399 27.31 -2.58 22.86
CA ASN A 399 26.94 -2.01 24.16
C ASN A 399 26.70 -0.50 24.09
N GLU A 400 27.54 0.25 23.39
CA GLU A 400 27.36 1.69 23.15
C GLU A 400 26.06 1.96 22.40
N LEU A 401 25.80 1.20 21.33
CA LEU A 401 24.56 1.29 20.57
C LEU A 401 23.34 0.92 21.44
N GLY A 402 23.46 -0.11 22.28
CA GLY A 402 22.41 -0.52 23.22
C GLY A 402 22.12 0.52 24.31
N GLN A 403 23.12 1.28 24.76
CA GLN A 403 22.92 2.43 25.65
C GLN A 403 22.20 3.57 24.93
N TRP A 404 22.57 3.84 23.67
CA TRP A 404 21.91 4.85 22.85
C TRP A 404 20.44 4.51 22.58
N PHE A 405 20.13 3.26 22.23
CA PHE A 405 18.75 2.78 22.07
C PHE A 405 17.92 3.01 23.33
N ARG A 406 18.46 2.68 24.51
CA ARG A 406 17.81 2.93 25.81
C ARG A 406 17.60 4.42 26.08
N LYS A 407 18.62 5.26 25.86
CA LYS A 407 18.54 6.72 26.05
C LYS A 407 17.41 7.33 25.22
N TRP A 408 17.26 6.87 23.98
CA TRP A 408 16.27 7.39 23.04
C TRP A 408 14.99 6.55 22.97
N ARG A 409 14.77 5.64 23.93
CA ARG A 409 13.54 4.82 24.01
C ARG A 409 13.22 4.07 22.71
N ILE A 410 14.26 3.66 21.99
CA ILE A 410 14.15 2.81 20.79
C ILE A 410 14.24 1.37 21.27
N GLU A 411 13.20 0.60 20.98
CA GLU A 411 13.12 -0.81 21.38
C GLU A 411 13.63 -1.69 20.25
N VAL A 412 14.57 -2.59 20.57
CA VAL A 412 15.10 -3.59 19.64
C VAL A 412 14.42 -4.91 19.93
N ASN A 413 14.05 -5.65 18.90
CA ASN A 413 13.56 -7.02 19.00
C ASN A 413 14.75 -8.00 18.99
N PRO A 414 15.12 -8.61 20.13
CA PRO A 414 16.27 -9.50 20.19
C PRO A 414 16.06 -10.79 19.39
N ASP A 415 14.82 -11.29 19.34
CA ASP A 415 14.49 -12.56 18.66
C ASP A 415 14.54 -12.45 17.14
N LYS A 416 14.33 -11.24 16.61
CA LYS A 416 14.46 -10.94 15.17
C LYS A 416 15.85 -10.42 14.79
N SER A 417 16.65 -10.02 15.78
CA SER A 417 18.03 -9.58 15.56
C SER A 417 18.94 -10.80 15.34
N ALA A 418 19.94 -10.66 14.47
CA ALA A 418 20.77 -11.79 14.06
C ALA A 418 22.25 -11.43 13.91
N ALA A 419 23.14 -12.33 14.31
CA ALA A 419 24.57 -12.23 14.06
C ALA A 419 24.99 -13.25 12.99
N ILE A 420 25.60 -12.78 11.90
CA ILE A 420 26.05 -13.60 10.78
C ILE A 420 27.56 -13.49 10.66
N GLN A 421 28.23 -14.64 10.59
CA GLN A 421 29.67 -14.72 10.34
C GLN A 421 29.95 -15.14 8.90
N PHE A 422 30.65 -14.28 8.18
CA PHE A 422 31.18 -14.53 6.85
C PHE A 422 32.64 -14.99 6.95
N LYS A 423 32.93 -16.19 6.46
CA LYS A 423 34.28 -16.76 6.38
C LYS A 423 34.44 -17.52 5.06
N TYR A 424 35.61 -17.40 4.46
CA TYR A 424 35.96 -18.23 3.31
C TYR A 424 36.26 -19.66 3.80
N SER A 425 35.51 -20.64 3.32
CA SER A 425 35.78 -22.07 3.53
C SER A 425 36.27 -22.67 2.22
N LYS A 426 37.47 -23.24 2.19
CA LYS A 426 37.84 -24.19 1.15
C LYS A 426 37.14 -25.51 1.50
N ASN A 427 35.91 -25.70 1.03
CA ASN A 427 35.41 -27.07 0.95
C ASN A 427 36.28 -27.76 -0.09
N ARG A 428 37.06 -28.76 0.34
CA ARG A 428 37.69 -29.75 -0.53
C ARG A 428 36.54 -30.49 -1.22
N SER A 429 36.25 -30.12 -2.46
CA SER A 429 35.56 -30.98 -3.41
C SER A 429 36.49 -32.10 -3.85
#